data_AF-A0A1H1WRR2-F1
#
_entry.id   AF-A0A1H1WRR2-F1
#
_cell.length_a   1.000
_cell.length_b   1.000
_cell.length_c   1.000
_cell.angle_alpha   90.00
_cell.angle_beta   90.00
_cell.angle_gamma   90.00
#
_symmetry.space_group_name_H-M   'P 1'
#
loop_
_entity.id
_entity.type
_entity.pdbx_description
1 polymer ?
#
loop_
_entity_poly.entity_id
_entity_poly.type
_entity_poly.pdbx_seq_one_letter_code
_entity_poly.pdbx_strand_id
1 'polypeptide(L)'
;MNTDGFPAALRRWRTRRRVSQLELATRAGTTQRHVSFLESGRSTPGRAMIVRLAESIEAPLQERNELLLTAGFAPAYPQTDLDDPRLGPIKSALTTILYGHQPYPVVVVDRHGDLIMANASFGTLVGGVGTATDVAVAELRLEAFLPADEATAAALAGLR
;
A
#
# COMPACT_ATOMS: atom_id res chain seq x y z
N MET A 1 3.64 -11.30 5.55
CA MET A 1 5.05 -10.86 5.78
C MET A 1 5.95 -11.58 4.81
N ASN A 2 6.60 -10.85 3.90
CA ASN A 2 7.58 -11.44 2.98
C ASN A 2 8.91 -11.63 3.73
N THR A 3 9.31 -12.87 3.99
CA THR A 3 10.43 -13.23 4.88
C THR A 3 11.82 -13.07 4.25
N ASP A 4 11.87 -12.52 3.04
CA ASP A 4 13.10 -12.28 2.30
C ASP A 4 13.97 -11.23 3.01
N GLY A 5 15.25 -11.54 3.24
CA GLY A 5 16.19 -10.62 3.88
C GLY A 5 16.38 -9.30 3.11
N PHE A 6 16.95 -8.30 3.79
CA PHE A 6 17.15 -6.94 3.26
C PHE A 6 17.65 -6.86 1.80
N PRO A 7 18.67 -7.64 1.35
CA PRO A 7 19.17 -7.58 -0.03
C PRO A 7 18.07 -7.82 -1.08
N ALA A 8 17.23 -8.83 -0.84
CA ALA A 8 16.13 -9.18 -1.74
C ALA A 8 15.03 -8.12 -1.68
N ALA A 9 14.69 -7.63 -0.47
CA ALA A 9 13.71 -6.56 -0.30
C ALA A 9 14.10 -5.27 -1.04
N LEU A 10 15.35 -4.83 -0.92
CA LEU A 10 15.88 -3.67 -1.63
C LEU A 10 15.79 -3.86 -3.15
N ARG A 11 16.24 -5.02 -3.66
CA ARG A 11 16.20 -5.33 -5.09
C ARG A 11 14.77 -5.33 -5.63
N ARG A 12 13.83 -5.99 -4.92
CA ARG A 12 12.41 -6.04 -5.31
C ARG A 12 11.86 -4.62 -5.44
N TRP A 13 12.01 -3.79 -4.42
CA TRP A 13 11.49 -2.42 -4.42
C TRP A 13 12.09 -1.55 -5.51
N ARG A 14 13.41 -1.64 -5.71
CA ARG A 14 14.07 -0.93 -6.80
C ARG A 14 13.51 -1.34 -8.17
N THR A 15 13.33 -2.65 -8.41
CA THR A 15 12.79 -3.14 -9.69
C THR A 15 11.32 -2.77 -9.90
N ARG A 16 10.49 -2.81 -8.85
CA ARG A 16 9.09 -2.40 -8.89
C ARG A 16 8.94 -0.92 -9.28
N ARG A 17 9.82 -0.06 -8.77
CA ARG A 17 9.89 1.36 -9.11
C ARG A 17 10.63 1.66 -10.43
N ARG A 18 11.12 0.62 -11.12
CA ARG A 18 11.90 0.72 -12.38
C ARG A 18 13.15 1.60 -12.27
N VAL A 19 13.75 1.68 -11.07
CA VAL A 19 14.97 2.46 -10.82
C VAL A 19 16.20 1.60 -11.09
N SER A 20 17.23 2.11 -11.76
CA SER A 20 18.50 1.35 -11.93
C SER A 20 19.38 1.39 -10.67
N GLN A 21 20.32 0.46 -10.51
CA GLN A 21 21.27 0.51 -9.37
C GLN A 21 22.10 1.81 -9.37
N LEU A 22 22.49 2.28 -10.55
CA LEU A 22 23.23 3.53 -10.72
C LEU A 22 22.37 4.72 -10.33
N GLU A 23 21.13 4.76 -10.78
CA GLU A 23 20.21 5.85 -10.46
C GLU A 23 19.89 5.90 -8.96
N LEU A 24 19.61 4.76 -8.33
CA LEU A 24 19.43 4.71 -6.88
C LEU A 24 20.70 5.20 -6.15
N ALA A 25 21.88 4.80 -6.62
CA ALA A 25 23.12 5.25 -6.03
C ALA A 25 23.27 6.77 -6.10
N THR A 26 22.99 7.37 -7.26
CA THR A 26 23.01 8.82 -7.46
C THR A 26 22.02 9.53 -6.53
N ARG A 27 20.76 9.06 -6.49
CA ARG A 27 19.72 9.65 -5.62
C ARG A 27 20.08 9.55 -4.13
N ALA A 28 20.66 8.43 -3.71
CA ALA A 28 21.03 8.16 -2.32
C ALA A 28 22.43 8.66 -1.94
N GLY A 29 23.14 9.39 -2.81
CA GLY A 29 24.48 9.90 -2.52
C GLY A 29 25.50 8.81 -2.21
N THR A 30 25.48 7.70 -2.96
CA THR A 30 26.41 6.56 -2.81
C THR A 30 26.90 6.09 -4.18
N THR A 31 27.61 4.96 -4.24
CA THR A 31 28.12 4.36 -5.48
C THR A 31 27.27 3.19 -5.93
N GLN A 32 27.18 2.98 -7.26
CA GLN A 32 26.51 1.81 -7.84
C GLN A 32 27.08 0.49 -7.29
N ARG A 33 28.42 0.42 -7.12
CA ARG A 33 29.09 -0.74 -6.54
C ARG A 33 28.56 -1.06 -5.14
N HIS A 34 28.36 -0.04 -4.31
CA HIS A 34 27.82 -0.24 -2.96
C HIS A 34 26.38 -0.76 -3.02
N VAL A 35 25.51 -0.17 -3.86
CA VAL A 35 24.13 -0.67 -4.05
C VAL A 35 24.14 -2.13 -4.53
N SER A 36 25.01 -2.47 -5.48
CA SER A 36 25.19 -3.85 -5.95
C SER A 36 25.61 -4.82 -4.83
N PHE A 37 26.52 -4.41 -3.95
CA PHE A 37 26.93 -5.21 -2.80
C PHE A 37 25.82 -5.39 -1.77
N LEU A 38 24.99 -4.35 -1.55
CA LEU A 38 23.81 -4.44 -0.70
C LEU A 38 22.78 -5.42 -1.26
N GLU A 39 22.48 -5.35 -2.56
CA GLU A 39 21.51 -6.27 -3.21
C GLU A 39 22.01 -7.72 -3.32
N SER A 40 23.32 -7.95 -3.19
CA SER A 40 23.93 -9.28 -3.16
C SER A 40 24.29 -9.78 -1.76
N GLY A 41 24.00 -9.00 -0.71
CA GLY A 41 24.32 -9.36 0.67
C GLY A 41 25.82 -9.33 1.02
N ARG A 42 26.66 -8.75 0.14
CA ARG A 42 28.11 -8.63 0.34
C ARG A 42 28.51 -7.46 1.26
N SER A 43 27.56 -6.63 1.65
CA SER A 43 27.78 -5.51 2.56
C SER A 43 26.57 -5.32 3.45
N THR A 44 26.82 -4.93 4.70
CA THR A 44 25.77 -4.69 5.70
C THR A 44 25.54 -3.17 5.81
N PRO A 45 24.34 -2.66 5.50
CA PRO A 45 24.05 -1.24 5.61
C PRO A 45 23.84 -0.84 7.07
N GLY A 46 24.24 0.37 7.44
CA GLY A 46 23.78 1.00 8.67
C GLY A 46 22.35 1.52 8.54
N ARG A 47 21.69 1.77 9.68
CA ARG A 47 20.31 2.30 9.73
C ARG A 47 20.09 3.55 8.87
N ALA A 48 21.00 4.52 8.94
CA ALA A 48 20.91 5.76 8.16
C ALA A 48 20.97 5.50 6.64
N MET A 49 21.77 4.52 6.22
CA MET A 49 21.86 4.13 4.81
C MET A 49 20.55 3.50 4.32
N ILE A 50 19.92 2.66 5.14
CA ILE A 50 18.62 2.05 4.81
C ILE A 50 17.56 3.12 4.62
N VAL A 51 17.44 4.06 5.58
CA VAL A 51 16.48 5.16 5.50
C VAL A 51 16.70 5.97 4.22
N ARG A 52 17.94 6.37 3.94
CA ARG A 52 18.29 7.15 2.75
C ARG A 52 17.97 6.42 1.45
N LEU A 53 18.27 5.12 1.35
CA LEU A 53 17.93 4.31 0.18
C LEU A 53 16.42 4.19 -0.02
N ALA A 54 15.70 3.94 1.07
CA ALA A 54 14.25 3.79 1.05
C ALA A 54 13.53 5.11 0.67
N GLU A 55 14.04 6.25 1.15
CA GLU A 55 13.59 7.58 0.72
C GLU A 55 13.89 7.84 -0.76
N SER A 56 15.08 7.46 -1.23
CA SER A 56 15.55 7.70 -2.61
C SER A 56 14.79 6.90 -3.67
N ILE A 57 14.25 5.72 -3.30
CA ILE A 57 13.33 4.93 -4.15
C ILE A 57 11.86 5.27 -3.89
N GLU A 58 11.58 6.29 -3.09
CA GLU A 58 10.22 6.72 -2.72
C GLU A 58 9.40 5.54 -2.20
N ALA A 59 10.03 4.73 -1.33
CA ALA A 59 9.38 3.61 -0.69
C ALA A 59 8.28 4.13 0.26
N PRO A 60 7.10 3.50 0.26
CA PRO A 60 6.04 3.78 1.24
C PRO A 60 6.50 3.53 2.69
N LEU A 61 5.93 4.23 3.68
CA LEU A 61 6.39 4.15 5.09
C LEU A 61 6.44 2.71 5.65
N GLN A 62 5.44 1.90 5.34
CA GLN A 62 5.39 0.47 5.71
C GLN A 62 6.60 -0.31 5.16
N GLU A 63 7.01 0.03 3.96
CA GLU A 63 8.07 -0.68 3.25
C GLU A 63 9.46 -0.19 3.65
N ARG A 64 9.54 1.07 4.08
CA ARG A 64 10.70 1.55 4.84
C ARG A 64 10.86 0.77 6.14
N ASN A 65 9.77 0.49 6.83
CA ASN A 65 9.80 -0.36 8.03
C ASN A 65 10.16 -1.81 7.70
N GLU A 66 9.65 -2.39 6.60
CA GLU A 66 10.06 -3.73 6.14
C GLU A 66 11.58 -3.79 5.88
N LEU A 67 12.14 -2.81 5.18
CA LEU A 67 13.58 -2.72 4.94
C LEU A 67 14.40 -2.60 6.23
N LEU A 68 13.90 -1.87 7.24
CA LEU A 68 14.54 -1.77 8.54
C LEU A 68 14.48 -3.10 9.30
N LEU A 69 13.30 -3.71 9.38
CA LEU A 69 13.05 -4.98 10.07
C LEU A 69 13.88 -6.12 9.48
N THR A 70 13.86 -6.27 8.16
CA THR A 70 14.62 -7.32 7.44
C THR A 70 16.14 -7.12 7.50
N ALA A 71 16.61 -5.94 7.92
CA ALA A 71 18.00 -5.63 8.21
C ALA A 71 18.36 -5.71 9.71
N GLY A 72 17.41 -6.11 10.57
CA GLY A 72 17.62 -6.25 12.02
C GLY A 72 17.47 -4.96 12.82
N PHE A 73 16.85 -3.91 12.26
CA PHE A 73 16.57 -2.66 12.94
C PHE A 73 15.08 -2.54 13.32
N ALA A 74 14.80 -1.78 14.38
CA ALA A 74 13.43 -1.45 14.74
C ALA A 74 12.75 -0.55 13.68
N PRO A 75 11.44 -0.71 13.44
CA PRO A 75 10.65 0.19 12.61
C PRO A 75 10.84 1.65 13.04
N ALA A 76 10.93 2.56 12.07
CA ALA A 76 11.14 3.98 12.32
C ALA A 76 9.86 4.80 12.16
N TYR A 77 8.87 4.28 11.43
CA TYR A 77 7.69 5.01 11.02
C TYR A 77 6.46 4.40 11.68
N PRO A 78 5.69 5.14 12.49
CA PRO A 78 4.48 4.62 13.09
C PRO A 78 3.43 4.30 12.00
N GLN A 79 2.81 3.13 12.11
CA GLN A 79 1.63 2.77 11.31
C GLN A 79 0.42 2.81 12.22
N THR A 80 -0.61 3.54 11.79
CA THR A 80 -1.92 3.54 12.46
C THR A 80 -2.76 2.45 11.82
N ASP A 81 -3.11 1.46 12.63
CA ASP A 81 -4.03 0.38 12.24
C ASP A 81 -5.42 0.94 11.96
N LEU A 82 -6.16 0.37 11.01
CA LEU A 82 -7.54 0.77 10.71
C LEU A 82 -8.49 0.61 11.91
N ASP A 83 -8.16 -0.30 12.82
CA ASP A 83 -8.89 -0.51 14.07
C ASP A 83 -8.39 0.36 15.24
N ASP A 84 -7.44 1.27 14.99
CA ASP A 84 -7.02 2.24 16.00
C ASP A 84 -8.21 3.13 16.43
N PRO A 85 -8.53 3.22 17.73
CA PRO A 85 -9.65 4.01 18.23
C PRO A 85 -9.60 5.49 17.80
N ARG A 86 -8.42 6.03 17.53
CA ARG A 86 -8.23 7.41 17.04
C ARG A 86 -8.81 7.65 15.65
N LEU A 87 -9.00 6.59 14.87
CA LEU A 87 -9.61 6.65 13.54
C LEU A 87 -11.12 6.38 13.54
N GLY A 88 -11.72 6.13 14.71
CA GLY A 88 -13.16 5.89 14.86
C GLY A 88 -14.04 6.90 14.09
N PRO A 89 -13.82 8.22 14.23
CA PRO A 89 -14.59 9.22 13.48
C PRO A 89 -14.47 9.11 11.96
N ILE A 90 -13.27 8.80 11.45
CA ILE A 90 -13.03 8.62 10.01
C ILE A 90 -13.72 7.36 9.50
N LYS A 91 -13.58 6.23 10.23
CA LYS A 91 -14.24 4.96 9.92
C LYS A 91 -15.76 5.10 9.90
N SER A 92 -16.33 5.83 10.88
CA SER A 92 -17.76 6.15 10.90
C SER A 92 -18.20 6.95 9.67
N ALA A 93 -17.47 8.01 9.31
CA ALA A 93 -17.81 8.82 8.14
C ALA A 93 -17.75 8.01 6.83
N LEU A 94 -16.71 7.19 6.65
CA LEU A 94 -16.58 6.29 5.50
C LEU A 94 -17.71 5.26 5.44
N THR A 95 -18.12 4.71 6.60
CA THR A 95 -19.26 3.79 6.70
C THR A 95 -20.56 4.47 6.26
N THR A 96 -20.79 5.71 6.69
CA THR A 96 -21.96 6.49 6.27
C THR A 96 -21.98 6.74 4.76
N ILE A 97 -20.84 7.09 4.16
CA ILE A 97 -20.72 7.31 2.71
C ILE A 97 -21.00 6.00 1.96
N LEU A 98 -20.35 4.89 2.35
CA LEU A 98 -20.53 3.58 1.72
C LEU A 98 -21.99 3.11 1.75
N TYR A 99 -22.68 3.31 2.87
CA TYR A 99 -24.11 2.99 3.00
C TYR A 99 -24.97 3.91 2.13
N GLY A 100 -24.71 5.22 2.15
CA GLY A 100 -25.47 6.22 1.38
C GLY A 100 -25.37 6.01 -0.13
N HIS A 101 -24.34 5.33 -0.63
CA HIS A 101 -24.18 5.01 -2.04
C HIS A 101 -24.93 3.77 -2.51
N GLN A 102 -25.58 2.99 -1.64
CA GLN A 102 -26.40 1.87 -2.14
C GLN A 102 -27.52 2.36 -3.08
N PRO A 103 -27.80 1.68 -4.22
CA PRO A 103 -27.22 0.40 -4.67
C PRO A 103 -25.96 0.52 -5.56
N TYR A 104 -25.35 1.69 -5.68
CA TYR A 104 -24.15 1.91 -6.49
C TYR A 104 -22.90 1.35 -5.79
N PRO A 105 -22.11 0.49 -6.45
CA PRO A 105 -20.87 -0.05 -5.90
C PRO A 105 -19.84 1.02 -5.55
N VAL A 106 -19.31 0.97 -4.32
CA VAL A 106 -18.26 1.86 -3.83
C VAL A 106 -17.25 1.08 -3.00
N VAL A 107 -15.97 1.42 -3.19
CA VAL A 107 -14.86 0.91 -2.40
C VAL A 107 -14.01 2.04 -1.84
N VAL A 108 -13.40 1.77 -0.70
CA VAL A 108 -12.32 2.55 -0.13
C VAL A 108 -11.06 1.72 -0.25
N VAL A 109 -10.05 2.28 -0.89
CA VAL A 109 -8.73 1.67 -1.03
C VAL A 109 -7.69 2.53 -0.33
N ASP A 110 -6.55 1.95 0.06
CA ASP A 110 -5.39 2.76 0.40
C ASP A 110 -4.65 3.22 -0.88
N ARG A 111 -3.56 3.96 -0.72
CA ARG A 111 -2.70 4.43 -1.83
C ARG A 111 -2.11 3.31 -2.68
N HIS A 112 -2.06 2.07 -2.19
CA HIS A 112 -1.50 0.93 -2.90
C HIS A 112 -2.57 0.18 -3.70
N GLY A 113 -3.84 0.57 -3.54
CA GLY A 113 -4.97 -0.10 -4.15
C GLY A 113 -5.45 -1.29 -3.34
N ASP A 114 -4.97 -1.48 -2.10
CA ASP A 114 -5.47 -2.51 -1.22
C ASP A 114 -6.86 -2.11 -0.70
N LEU A 115 -7.81 -3.03 -0.78
CA LEU A 115 -9.21 -2.78 -0.41
C LEU A 115 -9.36 -2.72 1.11
N ILE A 116 -9.86 -1.59 1.60
CA ILE A 116 -10.03 -1.28 3.02
C ILE A 116 -11.46 -1.52 3.45
N MET A 117 -12.42 -1.00 2.67
CA MET A 117 -13.85 -1.16 2.92
C MET A 117 -14.60 -1.18 1.59
N ALA A 118 -15.76 -1.83 1.55
CA ALA A 118 -16.64 -1.83 0.41
C ALA A 118 -18.11 -1.87 0.87
N ASN A 119 -19.02 -1.33 0.06
CA ASN A 119 -20.44 -1.48 0.33
C ASN A 119 -20.99 -2.83 -0.19
N ALA A 120 -22.15 -3.25 0.30
CA ALA A 120 -22.74 -4.55 -0.05
C ALA A 120 -22.92 -4.72 -1.57
N SER A 121 -23.28 -3.64 -2.27
CA SER A 121 -23.44 -3.62 -3.73
C SER A 121 -22.17 -3.96 -4.49
N PHE A 122 -20.99 -3.57 -3.97
CA PHE A 122 -19.72 -3.99 -4.54
C PHE A 122 -19.53 -5.51 -4.46
N GLY A 123 -19.92 -6.14 -3.34
CA GLY A 123 -19.91 -7.60 -3.19
C GLY A 123 -20.75 -8.32 -4.25
N THR A 124 -21.91 -7.77 -4.61
CA THR A 124 -22.75 -8.29 -5.69
C THR A 124 -22.07 -8.13 -7.06
N LEU A 125 -21.35 -7.02 -7.29
CA LEU A 125 -20.63 -6.77 -8.54
C LEU A 125 -19.44 -7.72 -8.73
N VAL A 126 -18.67 -8.01 -7.68
CA VAL A 126 -17.42 -8.80 -7.79
C VAL A 126 -17.60 -10.30 -7.53
N GLY A 127 -18.83 -10.78 -7.42
CA GLY A 127 -19.22 -12.14 -7.03
C GLY A 127 -18.13 -13.21 -7.21
N GLY A 128 -17.31 -13.43 -6.17
CA GLY A 128 -16.33 -14.52 -6.12
C GLY A 128 -14.88 -14.21 -5.73
N VAL A 129 -14.48 -12.98 -5.36
CA VAL A 129 -13.08 -12.68 -4.97
C VAL A 129 -12.98 -12.23 -3.51
N GLY A 130 -12.25 -13.01 -2.69
CA GLY A 130 -12.07 -12.79 -1.25
C GLY A 130 -11.21 -11.56 -0.93
N THR A 131 -11.60 -10.82 0.11
CA THR A 131 -10.97 -9.57 0.55
C THR A 131 -9.79 -9.83 1.48
N ALA A 132 -8.60 -9.36 1.12
CA ALA A 132 -7.41 -9.43 1.96
C ALA A 132 -7.54 -8.52 3.19
N THR A 133 -7.18 -9.02 4.36
CA THR A 133 -7.25 -8.33 5.66
C THR A 133 -5.82 -8.02 6.10
N ASP A 134 -5.41 -6.76 5.98
CA ASP A 134 -4.41 -6.05 6.82
C ASP A 134 -3.83 -4.85 6.04
N VAL A 135 -4.23 -3.62 6.39
CA VAL A 135 -3.71 -2.41 5.71
C VAL A 135 -3.70 -1.17 6.61
N ALA A 136 -2.69 -0.32 6.45
CA ALA A 136 -2.45 0.89 7.23
C ALA A 136 -3.10 2.16 6.62
N VAL A 137 -3.62 3.04 7.48
CA VAL A 137 -4.61 4.10 7.13
C VAL A 137 -4.06 5.35 6.46
N ALA A 138 -2.75 5.44 6.21
CA ALA A 138 -2.11 6.74 5.98
C ALA A 138 -2.63 7.51 4.75
N GLU A 139 -3.23 6.87 3.75
CA GLU A 139 -3.67 7.54 2.50
C GLU A 139 -4.88 6.80 1.88
N LEU A 140 -6.10 7.05 2.40
CA LEU A 140 -7.34 6.46 1.88
C LEU A 140 -7.88 7.23 0.66
N ARG A 141 -8.33 6.50 -0.36
CA ARG A 141 -9.01 7.02 -1.55
C ARG A 141 -10.35 6.32 -1.72
N LEU A 142 -11.40 7.10 -1.93
CA LEU A 142 -12.76 6.61 -2.14
C LEU A 142 -13.07 6.65 -3.64
N GLU A 143 -13.42 5.50 -4.21
CA GLU A 143 -13.75 5.37 -5.63
C GLU A 143 -15.20 4.91 -5.78
N ALA A 144 -16.02 5.77 -6.38
CA ALA A 144 -17.40 5.46 -6.72
C ALA A 144 -17.46 4.93 -8.16
N PHE A 145 -17.95 3.70 -8.31
CA PHE A 145 -18.20 3.11 -9.63
C PHE A 145 -19.61 3.47 -10.07
N LEU A 146 -19.72 4.57 -10.82
CA LEU A 146 -20.99 4.95 -11.43
C LEU A 146 -21.29 4.02 -12.62
N PRO A 147 -22.55 3.63 -12.84
CA PRO A 147 -22.94 2.87 -14.02
C PRO A 147 -22.59 3.65 -15.27
N ALA A 148 -21.96 2.97 -16.25
CA ALA A 148 -21.52 3.59 -17.50
C ALA A 148 -22.69 4.06 -18.39
N ASP A 149 -23.89 3.51 -18.15
CA ASP A 149 -25.10 3.82 -18.89
C ASP A 149 -26.38 3.66 -18.03
N GLU A 150 -27.48 4.23 -18.53
CA GLU A 150 -28.78 4.28 -17.86
C GLU A 150 -29.43 2.90 -17.71
N ALA A 151 -29.13 1.97 -18.63
CA ALA A 151 -29.62 0.59 -18.55
C ALA A 151 -28.99 -0.18 -17.37
N THR A 152 -27.69 0.00 -17.16
CA THR A 152 -26.94 -0.55 -16.02
C THR A 152 -27.41 0.09 -14.71
N ALA A 153 -27.69 1.40 -14.71
CA ALA A 153 -28.26 2.08 -13.55
C ALA A 153 -29.63 1.52 -13.16
N ALA A 154 -30.51 1.29 -14.15
CA ALA A 154 -31.84 0.71 -13.93
C ALA A 154 -31.77 -0.76 -13.46
N ALA A 155 -30.86 -1.54 -14.02
CA ALA A 155 -30.63 -2.94 -13.60
C ALA A 155 -30.15 -3.05 -12.15
N LEU A 156 -29.22 -2.18 -11.72
CA LEU A 156 -28.76 -2.12 -10.34
C LEU A 156 -29.85 -1.61 -9.38
N ALA A 157 -30.72 -0.70 -9.82
CA ALA A 157 -31.86 -0.23 -9.03
C ALA A 157 -32.96 -1.30 -8.83
N GLY A 158 -33.03 -2.29 -9.73
CA GLY A 158 -34.01 -3.38 -9.71
C GLY A 158 -33.63 -4.60 -8.86
N LEU A 159 -32.39 -4.70 -8.36
CA LEU A 159 -31.88 -5.83 -7.56
C LEU A 159 -32.29 -5.77 -6.05
N ARG A 160 -33.41 -5.13 -5.73
CA ARG A 160 -33.92 -4.98 -4.36
C ARG A 160 -34.53 -6.26 -3.80
#